data_AF-A0A9Q3L1A9-F1
#
_entry.id   AF-A0A9Q3L1A9-F1
#
_cell.length_a   1.000
_cell.length_b   1.000
_cell.length_c   1.000
_cell.angle_alpha   90.00
_cell.angle_beta   90.00
_cell.angle_gamma   90.00
#
_symmetry.space_group_name_H-M   'P 1'
#
loop_
_entity.id
_entity.type
_entity.pdbx_description
1 polymer ?
#
loop_
_entity_poly.entity_id
_entity_poly.type
_entity_poly.pdbx_seq_one_letter_code
_entity_poly.pdbx_strand_id
1 'polypeptide(L)' 'MVHMSEDRTKERVASTAWLPKWEQELSEYINTCERCEKANRKNGKKYGLIQHIEEPKHPWKTINMDWVTGLFPGGKEN' A
#
# COMPACT_ATOMS: atom_id res chain seq x y z
N MET A 1 1.57 16.68 15.30
CA MET A 1 0.15 16.48 14.90
C MET A 1 -0.08 14.99 14.66
N VAL A 2 -1.00 14.38 15.42
CA VAL A 2 -1.30 12.94 15.37
C VAL A 2 -2.36 12.71 14.30
N HIS A 3 -2.08 11.90 13.28
CA HIS A 3 -3.03 11.55 12.23
C HIS A 3 -3.70 10.24 12.60
N MET A 4 -4.87 10.34 13.23
CA MET A 4 -5.66 9.20 13.70
C MET A 4 -6.59 8.71 12.59
N SER A 5 -7.23 7.56 12.78
CA SER A 5 -8.30 7.12 11.88
C SER A 5 -9.41 8.17 11.78
N GLU A 6 -10.15 8.14 10.67
CA GLU A 6 -11.28 9.03 10.44
C GLU A 6 -12.28 8.97 11.61
N ASP A 7 -12.61 7.77 12.07
CA ASP A 7 -13.54 7.54 13.17
C ASP A 7 -13.08 8.20 14.48
N ARG A 8 -11.81 8.05 14.84
CA ARG A 8 -11.24 8.69 16.05
C ARG A 8 -11.22 10.21 15.96
N THR A 9 -11.08 10.73 14.74
CA THR A 9 -11.08 12.18 14.51
C THR A 9 -12.50 12.71 14.64
N LYS A 10 -13.50 11.99 14.11
CA LYS A 10 -14.93 12.30 14.28
C LYS A 10 -15.36 12.30 15.75
N GLU A 11 -15.01 11.25 16.50
CA GLU A 11 -15.32 11.15 17.94
C GLU A 11 -14.77 12.34 18.74
N ARG A 12 -13.53 12.74 18.47
CA ARG A 12 -12.91 13.88 19.15
C ARG A 12 -13.60 15.20 18.82
N VAL A 13 -13.89 15.45 17.55
CA VAL A 13 -14.56 16.70 17.14
C VAL A 13 -15.97 16.75 17.75
N ALA A 14 -16.73 15.65 17.65
CA ALA A 14 -18.05 15.52 18.26
C ALA A 14 -18.05 15.78 19.78
N SER A 15 -17.01 15.35 20.49
CA SER A 15 -16.89 15.57 21.94
C SER A 15 -16.56 17.02 22.34
N THR A 16 -16.07 17.83 21.40
CA THR A 16 -15.54 19.18 21.68
C THR A 16 -16.43 20.28 21.10
N ALA A 17 -17.06 20.05 19.95
CA ALA A 17 -17.88 21.03 19.28
C ALA A 17 -18.98 20.36 18.42
N TRP A 18 -20.16 20.95 18.43
CA TRP A 18 -21.24 20.60 17.50
C TRP A 18 -21.60 21.83 16.67
N LEU A 19 -21.23 21.80 15.39
CA LEU A 19 -21.49 22.87 14.41
C LEU A 19 -22.30 22.31 13.24
N PRO A 20 -23.13 23.10 12.54
CA PRO A 20 -23.82 22.62 11.34
C PRO A 20 -22.81 22.10 10.30
N LYS A 21 -23.05 20.91 9.73
CA LYS A 21 -22.22 20.28 8.66
C LYS A 21 -20.77 19.94 9.04
N TRP A 22 -20.41 19.94 10.33
CA TRP A 22 -19.05 19.66 10.79
C TRP A 22 -18.48 18.32 10.29
N GLU A 23 -19.30 17.29 10.14
CA GLU A 23 -18.88 15.98 9.63
C GLU A 23 -18.42 16.04 8.17
N GLN A 24 -19.08 16.86 7.34
CA GLN A 24 -18.70 17.03 5.93
C GLN A 24 -17.37 17.76 5.82
N GLU A 25 -17.21 18.87 6.55
CA GLU A 25 -15.96 19.63 6.59
C GLU A 25 -14.79 18.79 7.11
N LEU A 26 -15.05 17.95 8.11
CA LEU A 26 -14.04 17.05 8.65
C LEU A 26 -13.65 15.95 7.64
N SER A 27 -14.62 15.35 6.96
CA SER A 27 -14.34 14.35 5.92
C SER A 27 -13.55 14.97 4.76
N GLU A 28 -13.88 16.19 4.36
CA GLU A 28 -13.14 16.93 3.33
C GLU A 28 -11.70 17.20 3.80
N TYR A 29 -11.51 17.70 5.02
CA TYR A 29 -10.17 17.91 5.60
C TYR A 29 -9.33 16.63 5.62
N ILE A 30 -9.90 15.51 6.07
CA ILE A 30 -9.21 14.21 6.14
C ILE A 30 -8.80 13.73 4.74
N ASN A 31 -9.68 13.91 3.74
CA ASN A 31 -9.43 13.53 2.35
C ASN A 31 -8.39 14.43 1.66
N THR A 32 -8.29 15.70 2.02
CA THR A 32 -7.29 16.64 1.48
C THR A 32 -5.98 16.66 2.28
N CYS A 33 -5.90 15.95 3.40
CA CYS A 33 -4.73 15.97 4.26
C CYS A 33 -3.59 15.14 3.65
N GLU A 34 -2.53 15.81 3.18
CA GLU A 34 -1.34 15.20 2.58
C GLU A 34 -0.72 14.09 3.44
N ARG A 35 -0.70 14.28 4.76
CA ARG A 35 -0.12 13.28 5.68
C ARG A 35 -1.01 12.06 5.87
N CYS A 36 -2.34 12.24 5.86
CA CYS A 36 -3.28 11.11 5.84
C CYS A 36 -3.18 10.35 4.52
N GLU A 37 -3.06 11.06 3.38
CA GLU A 37 -2.95 10.45 2.06
C GLU A 37 -1.67 9.62 1.89
N LYS A 38 -0.53 10.13 2.35
CA LYS A 38 0.76 9.41 2.32
C LYS A 38 0.77 8.18 3.23
N ALA A 39 0.16 8.28 4.41
CA ALA A 39 0.14 7.20 5.40
C ALA A 39 -0.91 6.11 5.05
N ASN A 40 -2.12 6.53 4.68
CA ASN A 40 -3.22 5.65 4.32
C ASN A 40 -3.27 5.46 2.81
N ARG A 41 -2.15 4.99 2.25
CA ARG A 41 -2.06 4.68 0.84
C ARG A 41 -3.18 3.69 0.51
N LYS A 42 -4.18 4.14 -0.25
CA LYS A 42 -5.31 3.29 -0.67
C LYS A 42 -4.71 2.01 -1.25
N ASN A 43 -5.18 0.86 -0.77
CA ASN A 43 -4.87 -0.41 -1.42
C ASN A 43 -5.13 -0.20 -2.91
N GLY A 44 -4.09 -0.35 -3.73
CA GLY A 44 -4.16 -0.05 -5.16
C GLY A 44 -5.29 -0.83 -5.83
N LYS A 45 -5.52 -0.56 -7.11
CA LYS A 45 -6.39 -1.43 -7.92
C LYS A 45 -6.02 -2.89 -7.65
N LYS A 46 -7.02 -3.77 -7.49
CA LYS A 46 -6.82 -5.21 -7.33
C LYS A 46 -5.73 -5.64 -8.30
N TYR A 47 -4.73 -6.37 -7.81
CA TYR A 47 -3.66 -6.91 -8.65
C TYR A 47 -4.32 -7.50 -9.90
N GLY A 48 -3.91 -7.01 -11.08
CA GLY A 48 -4.47 -7.45 -12.35
C GLY A 48 -4.27 -8.96 -12.52
N LEU A 49 -4.99 -9.54 -13.48
CA LEU A 49 -4.75 -10.94 -13.86
C LEU A 49 -3.26 -11.09 -14.24
N ILE A 50 -2.64 -12.16 -13.73
CA ILE A 50 -1.27 -12.54 -14.09
C ILE A 50 -1.20 -12.62 -15.62
N GLN A 51 -0.26 -11.88 -16.22
CA GLN A 51 -0.05 -11.93 -17.66
C GLN A 51 0.50 -13.31 -18.02
N HIS A 52 -0.20 -14.01 -18.92
CA HIS A 52 0.24 -15.32 -19.38
C HIS A 52 1.40 -15.16 -20.36
N ILE A 53 2.50 -15.89 -20.14
CA ILE A 53 3.60 -15.98 -21.10
C ILE A 53 3.34 -17.12 -22.09
N GLU A 54 3.68 -16.95 -23.36
CA GLU A 54 3.51 -18.02 -24.34
C GLU A 54 4.44 -19.20 -24.03
N GLU A 55 3.90 -20.41 -24.00
CA GLU A 55 4.70 -21.60 -23.72
C GLU A 55 5.69 -21.88 -24.87
N PRO A 56 6.97 -22.15 -24.56
CA PRO A 56 7.95 -22.48 -25.59
C PRO A 56 7.63 -23.85 -26.22
N LYS A 57 7.43 -23.86 -27.54
CA LYS A 57 7.08 -25.07 -28.32
C LYS A 57 8.24 -26.07 -28.53
N HIS A 58 9.47 -25.66 -28.20
CA HIS A 58 10.68 -26.45 -28.40
C HIS A 58 11.64 -26.30 -27.22
N PRO A 59 12.44 -27.33 -26.90
CA PRO A 59 13.46 -27.25 -25.85
C PRO A 59 14.41 -26.08 -26.07
N TRP A 60 14.83 -25.42 -25.00
CA TRP A 60 15.82 -24.33 -24.99
C TRP A 60 15.43 -23.06 -25.76
N LYS A 61 14.18 -22.92 -26.22
CA LYS A 61 13.70 -21.73 -26.93
C LYS A 61 13.67 -20.48 -26.04
N THR A 62 13.36 -20.65 -24.76
CA THR A 62 13.29 -19.56 -23.78
C THR A 62 13.97 -20.01 -22.51
N ILE A 63 14.93 -19.22 -22.02
CA ILE A 63 15.63 -19.44 -20.75
C ILE A 63 15.45 -18.17 -19.92
N ASN A 64 14.81 -18.30 -18.76
CA ASN A 64 14.68 -17.21 -17.79
C ASN A 64 15.73 -17.42 -16.69
N MET A 65 16.46 -16.37 -16.33
CA MET A 65 17.46 -16.39 -15.27
C MET A 65 17.25 -15.20 -14.35
N ASP A 66 17.42 -15.41 -13.05
CA ASP A 66 17.38 -14.36 -12.04
C ASP A 66 18.50 -14.57 -11.02
N TRP A 67 18.92 -13.49 -10.36
CA TRP A 67 19.96 -13.54 -9.35
C TRP A 67 19.37 -13.90 -7.99
N VAL A 68 19.90 -14.96 -7.38
CA VAL A 68 19.61 -15.26 -5.97
C VAL A 68 20.58 -14.48 -5.10
N THR A 69 20.07 -13.48 -4.38
CA THR A 69 20.85 -12.70 -3.40
C THR A 69 20.61 -13.19 -1.97
N GLY A 70 21.53 -12.91 -1.04
CA GLY A 70 21.34 -13.21 0.39
C GLY A 70 21.68 -14.65 0.79
N LEU A 71 22.53 -15.32 0.01
CA LEU A 71 23.07 -16.62 0.39
C LEU A 71 24.00 -16.46 1.61
N PHE A 72 23.94 -17.43 2.53
CA PHE A 72 24.91 -17.49 3.61
C PHE A 72 26.33 -17.56 3.04
N PRO A 73 27.33 -16.95 3.70
CA PRO A 73 28.72 -17.12 3.28
C PRO A 73 29.01 -18.63 3.19
N GLY A 74 29.52 -19.06 2.04
CA GLY A 74 29.87 -20.46 1.80
C GLY A 74 30.76 -20.95 2.94
N GLY A 75 30.43 -22.12 3.49
CA GLY A 75 31.30 -22.77 4.48
C GLY A 75 32.74 -22.81 3.95
N LYS A 76 33.70 -22.65 4.86
CA LYS A 76 35.14 -22.62 4.52
C LYS A 76 35.45 -23.71 3.50
N GLU A 77 36.04 -23.32 2.38
CA GLU A 77 36.64 -24.25 1.43
C GLU A 77 37.58 -25.18 2.22
N ASN A 78 37.41 -26.48 2.04
CA ASN A 78 38.31 -27.50 2.63
C ASN A 78 39.65 -27.51 1.90
#